data_AF-A0A6B0WSA1-F1
#
_entry.id   AF-A0A6B0WSA1-F1
#
_cell.length_a   1.000
_cell.length_b   1.000
_cell.length_c   1.000
_cell.angle_alpha   90.00
_cell.angle_beta   90.00
_cell.angle_gamma   90.00
#
_symmetry.space_group_name_H-M   'P 1'
#
loop_
_entity.id
_entity.type
_entity.pdbx_description
1 polymer ?
#
loop_
_entity_poly.entity_id
_entity_poly.type
_entity_poly.pdbx_seq_one_letter_code
_entity_poly.pdbx_strand_id
1 'polypeptide(L)'
;MNRLLIVAIFSLWICGCETTSPSSYVYYEVVHSPEQVAVGDSLLIETREGATFQGILLRADKEEIVVTTETQGKIRVLWREVSKVKRVIRARAQE
;
A
#
# COMPACT_ATOMS: atom_id res chain seq x y z
N MET A 1 -7.58 69.84 5.13
CA MET A 1 -9.02 69.53 5.07
C MET A 1 -9.26 68.76 3.78
N ASN A 2 -9.83 67.57 3.67
CA ASN A 2 -10.40 66.62 4.61
C ASN A 2 -10.45 65.27 3.88
N ARG A 3 -10.11 64.19 4.59
CA ARG A 3 -10.74 62.87 4.54
C ARG A 3 -10.81 62.15 3.18
N LEU A 4 -9.79 61.34 2.89
CA LEU A 4 -9.95 60.19 2.01
C LEU A 4 -10.23 58.94 2.85
N LEU A 5 -11.34 58.31 2.48
CA LEU A 5 -12.06 57.24 3.15
C LEU A 5 -11.17 56.00 3.39
N ILE A 6 -11.27 55.49 4.62
CA ILE A 6 -10.78 54.17 5.02
C ILE A 6 -11.64 53.13 4.29
N VAL A 7 -11.06 52.40 3.34
CA VAL A 7 -11.63 51.14 2.85
C VAL A 7 -10.87 50.03 3.54
N ALA A 8 -11.41 49.60 4.68
CA ALA A 8 -10.99 48.40 5.38
C ALA A 8 -11.35 47.19 4.50
N ILE A 9 -10.36 46.69 3.75
CA ILE A 9 -10.46 45.38 3.12
C ILE A 9 -10.24 44.38 4.25
N PHE A 10 -11.34 44.02 4.93
CA PHE A 10 -11.40 42.83 5.77
C PHE A 10 -11.09 41.65 4.84
N SER A 11 -9.83 41.23 4.85
CA SER A 11 -9.37 39.96 4.34
C SER A 11 -10.21 38.87 5.01
N LEU A 12 -11.26 38.43 4.30
CA LEU A 12 -11.91 37.15 4.53
C LEU A 12 -10.81 36.11 4.42
N TRP A 13 -10.28 35.72 5.58
CA TRP A 13 -9.61 34.46 5.76
C TRP A 13 -10.65 33.39 5.48
N ILE A 14 -10.78 33.03 4.20
CA ILE A 14 -11.25 31.71 3.83
C ILE A 14 -10.10 30.81 4.29
N CYS A 15 -10.14 30.42 5.56
CA CYS A 15 -9.44 29.24 6.02
C CYS A 15 -10.10 28.11 5.24
N GLY A 16 -9.52 27.79 4.09
CA GLY A 16 -9.85 26.60 3.35
C GLY A 16 -9.65 25.47 4.33
N CYS A 17 -10.76 24.96 4.86
CA CYS A 17 -10.76 23.68 5.53
C CYS A 17 -10.49 22.68 4.40
N GLU A 18 -9.21 22.46 4.10
CA GLU A 18 -8.79 21.36 3.26
C GLU A 18 -9.27 20.11 3.98
N THR A 19 -10.42 19.61 3.51
CA THR A 19 -10.93 18.29 3.84
C THR A 19 -9.78 17.35 3.56
N THR A 20 -9.09 16.97 4.65
CA THR A 20 -7.91 16.12 4.58
C THR A 20 -8.41 14.79 4.08
N SER A 21 -8.22 14.54 2.79
CA SER A 21 -8.59 13.27 2.16
C SER A 21 -7.98 12.15 3.01
N PRO A 22 -8.73 11.08 3.34
CA PRO A 22 -8.19 9.99 4.14
C PRO A 22 -7.01 9.38 3.39
N SER A 23 -5.80 9.72 3.83
CA SER A 23 -4.57 9.20 3.24
C SER A 23 -4.54 7.70 3.49
N SER A 24 -4.63 6.89 2.44
CA SER A 24 -4.45 5.46 2.54
C SER A 24 -2.96 5.17 2.73
N TYR A 25 -2.59 4.68 3.92
CA TYR A 25 -1.21 4.27 4.17
C TYR A 25 -1.03 2.80 3.79
N VAL A 26 -0.01 2.53 2.97
CA VAL A 26 0.43 1.16 2.67
C VAL A 26 1.69 0.90 3.48
N TYR A 27 1.65 -0.11 4.34
CA TYR A 27 2.84 -0.61 5.02
C TYR A 27 3.05 -2.09 4.69
N TYR A 28 4.28 -2.55 4.88
CA TYR A 28 4.71 -3.89 4.52
C TYR A 28 5.21 -4.63 5.75
N GLU A 29 4.74 -5.85 5.95
CA GLU A 29 5.26 -6.77 6.96
C GLU A 29 6.13 -7.82 6.28
N VAL A 30 7.35 -8.05 6.77
CA VAL A 30 8.23 -9.09 6.22
C VAL A 30 7.77 -10.45 6.74
N VAL A 31 7.49 -11.36 5.82
CA VAL A 31 7.05 -12.73 6.10
C VAL A 31 8.28 -13.62 6.14
N HIS A 32 8.47 -14.33 7.25
CA HIS A 32 9.63 -15.21 7.45
C HIS A 32 9.33 -16.70 7.21
N SER A 33 8.04 -17.08 7.13
CA SER A 33 7.64 -18.46 6.93
C SER A 33 6.25 -18.56 6.26
N PRO A 34 5.93 -19.68 5.57
CA PRO A 34 4.63 -19.88 4.92
C PRO A 34 3.45 -19.87 5.90
N GLU A 35 3.67 -20.23 7.16
CA GLU A 35 2.62 -20.28 8.20
C GLU A 35 2.17 -18.88 8.62
N GLN A 36 2.97 -17.84 8.33
CA GLN A 36 2.63 -16.47 8.65
C GLN A 36 1.71 -15.81 7.63
N VAL A 37 1.36 -16.48 6.52
CA VAL A 37 0.48 -15.93 5.47
C VAL A 37 -0.82 -16.71 5.32
N ALA A 38 -1.88 -16.02 4.95
CA ALA A 38 -3.21 -16.58 4.75
C ALA A 38 -3.67 -16.40 3.29
N VAL A 39 -4.46 -17.35 2.80
CA VAL A 39 -5.10 -17.24 1.48
C VAL A 39 -5.92 -15.95 1.42
N GLY A 40 -5.74 -15.17 0.36
CA GLY A 40 -6.33 -13.83 0.21
C GLY A 40 -5.39 -12.67 0.60
N ASP A 41 -4.26 -12.94 1.26
CA ASP A 41 -3.26 -11.90 1.56
C ASP A 41 -2.67 -11.33 0.27
N SER A 42 -2.53 -10.00 0.21
CA SER A 42 -1.74 -9.35 -0.83
C SER A 42 -0.25 -9.48 -0.48
N LEU A 43 0.53 -10.11 -1.35
CA LEU A 43 1.97 -10.33 -1.15
C LEU A 43 2.77 -9.64 -2.24
N LEU A 44 3.94 -9.12 -1.85
CA LEU A 44 5.03 -8.71 -2.73
C LEU A 44 6.19 -9.70 -2.53
N ILE A 45 6.50 -10.45 -3.57
CA ILE A 45 7.50 -11.52 -3.57
C ILE A 45 8.69 -11.04 -4.41
N GLU A 46 9.88 -11.05 -3.82
CA GLU A 46 11.15 -10.76 -4.47
C GLU A 46 11.95 -12.06 -4.57
N THR A 47 12.35 -12.43 -5.77
CA THR A 47 13.20 -13.60 -6.03
C THR A 47 14.68 -13.24 -5.87
N ARG A 48 15.52 -14.26 -5.67
CA ARG A 48 16.98 -14.11 -5.60
C ARG A 48 17.60 -13.60 -6.91
N GLU A 49 16.90 -13.79 -8.02
CA GLU A 49 17.30 -13.29 -9.35
C GLU A 49 16.87 -11.83 -9.59
N GLY A 50 16.18 -11.21 -8.62
CA GLY A 50 15.73 -9.81 -8.68
C GLY A 50 14.36 -9.62 -9.33
N ALA A 51 13.70 -10.67 -9.81
CA ALA A 51 12.31 -10.57 -10.28
C ALA A 51 11.37 -10.31 -9.08
N THR A 52 10.41 -9.41 -9.29
CA THR A 52 9.42 -9.03 -8.26
C THR A 52 8.01 -9.29 -8.77
N PHE A 53 7.18 -9.91 -7.94
CA PHE A 53 5.79 -10.22 -8.22
C PHE A 53 4.89 -9.66 -7.12
N GLN A 54 3.80 -9.01 -7.50
CA GLN A 54 2.76 -8.61 -6.57
C GLN A 54 1.46 -9.30 -6.92
N GLY A 55 0.82 -9.93 -5.94
CA GLY A 55 -0.40 -10.68 -6.18
C GLY A 55 -1.12 -11.11 -4.90
N ILE A 56 -2.29 -11.69 -5.09
CA ILE A 56 -3.09 -12.26 -4.00
C ILE A 56 -2.70 -13.72 -3.79
N LEU A 57 -2.43 -14.11 -2.54
CA LEU A 57 -2.07 -15.48 -2.20
C LEU A 57 -3.24 -16.43 -2.45
N LEU A 58 -2.99 -17.46 -3.24
CA LEU A 58 -3.94 -18.57 -3.47
C LEU A 58 -3.61 -19.78 -2.61
N ARG A 59 -2.31 -20.05 -2.41
CA ARG A 59 -1.81 -21.18 -1.61
C ARG A 59 -0.35 -20.91 -1.23
N ALA A 60 0.03 -21.25 0.01
CA ALA A 60 1.42 -21.38 0.43
C ALA A 60 1.59 -22.70 1.18
N ASP A 61 2.67 -23.42 0.89
CA ASP A 61 3.09 -24.59 1.66
C ASP A 61 4.61 -24.55 1.89
N LYS A 62 5.23 -25.67 2.27
CA LYS A 62 6.66 -25.71 2.59
C LYS A 62 7.56 -25.63 1.34
N GLU A 63 7.03 -25.89 0.15
CA GLU A 63 7.80 -25.94 -1.09
C GLU A 63 7.60 -24.68 -1.93
N GLU A 64 6.37 -24.18 -2.00
CA GLU A 64 6.01 -23.11 -2.92
C GLU A 64 5.02 -22.07 -2.36
N ILE A 65 5.02 -20.93 -3.05
CA ILE A 65 4.02 -19.87 -2.94
C ILE A 65 3.33 -19.74 -4.29
N VAL A 66 2.01 -19.72 -4.27
CA VAL A 66 1.18 -19.54 -5.46
C VAL A 66 0.33 -18.28 -5.29
N VAL A 67 0.53 -17.31 -6.18
CA VAL A 67 -0.19 -16.04 -6.18
C VAL A 67 -0.91 -15.84 -7.51
N THR A 68 -1.97 -15.03 -7.51
CA THR A 68 -2.52 -14.45 -8.73
C THR A 68 -2.10 -12.99 -8.83
N THR A 69 -1.47 -12.62 -9.93
CA THR A 69 -1.06 -11.26 -10.25
C THR A 69 -2.04 -10.66 -11.26
N GLU A 70 -2.10 -9.33 -11.32
CA GLU A 70 -2.99 -8.62 -12.26
C GLU A 70 -2.52 -8.76 -13.72
N THR A 71 -1.21 -8.91 -13.93
CA THR A 71 -0.61 -8.85 -15.27
C THR A 71 -0.31 -10.22 -15.88
N GLN A 72 0.08 -11.20 -15.07
CA GLN A 72 0.54 -12.51 -15.54
C GLN A 72 -0.40 -13.65 -15.11
N GLY A 73 -1.47 -13.34 -14.38
CA GLY A 73 -2.38 -14.34 -13.84
C GLY A 73 -1.71 -15.16 -12.74
N LYS A 74 -1.83 -16.49 -12.81
CA LYS A 74 -1.33 -17.39 -11.75
C LYS A 74 0.18 -17.59 -11.87
N ILE A 75 0.92 -17.24 -10.82
CA ILE A 75 2.36 -17.45 -10.70
C ILE A 75 2.64 -18.40 -9.55
N ARG A 76 3.61 -19.30 -9.78
CA ARG A 76 4.15 -20.23 -8.78
C ARG A 76 5.63 -19.90 -8.59
N VAL A 77 6.05 -19.75 -7.34
CA VAL A 77 7.45 -19.45 -6.96
C VAL A 77 7.88 -20.44 -5.87
N LEU A 78 9.04 -21.06 -6.01
CA LEU A 78 9.56 -21.95 -4.98
C LEU A 78 10.20 -21.15 -3.85
N TRP A 79 10.00 -21.54 -2.58
CA TRP A 79 10.58 -20.83 -1.44
C TRP A 79 12.10 -20.69 -1.51
N ARG A 80 12.79 -21.67 -2.11
CA ARG A 80 14.25 -21.64 -2.32
C ARG A 80 14.70 -20.52 -3.27
N GLU A 81 13.82 -20.07 -4.17
CA GLU A 81 14.07 -18.99 -5.14
C GLU A 81 13.69 -17.62 -4.58
N VAL A 82 12.93 -17.60 -3.48
CA VAL A 82 12.52 -16.38 -2.81
C VAL A 82 13.69 -15.79 -2.02
N SER A 83 13.89 -14.48 -2.21
CA SER A 83 14.77 -13.65 -1.41
C SER A 83 13.98 -13.01 -0.26
N LYS A 84 12.80 -12.48 -0.57
CA LYS A 84 11.97 -11.75 0.40
C LYS A 84 10.49 -11.88 0.07
N VAL A 85 9.67 -12.02 1.10
CA VAL A 85 8.21 -11.90 1.00
C VAL A 85 7.76 -10.77 1.90
N LYS A 86 6.92 -9.89 1.38
CA LYS A 86 6.27 -8.84 2.16
C LYS A 86 4.76 -8.97 2.03
N ARG A 87 4.05 -9.03 3.15
CA ARG A 87 2.59 -8.83 3.16
C ARG A 87 2.31 -7.34 3.01
N VAL A 88 1.44 -6.99 2.08
CA VAL A 88 0.98 -5.63 1.83
C VAL A 88 -0.25 -5.38 2.70
N ILE A 89 -0.13 -4.46 3.66
CA ILE A 89 -1.23 -4.09 4.55
C ILE A 89 -1.67 -2.67 4.19
N ARG A 90 -2.93 -2.53 3.77
CA ARG A 90 -3.54 -1.24 3.48
C ARG A 90 -4.33 -0.80 4.71
N ALA A 91 -3.83 0.20 5.43
CA ALA A 91 -4.66 0.89 6.42
C ALA A 91 -5.55 1.88 5.68
N ARG A 92 -6.87 1.71 5.83
CA ARG A 92 -7.80 2.81 5.57
C ARG A 92 -7.73 3.73 6.79
N ALA A 93 -7.56 5.03 6.57
CA ALA A 93 -7.84 5.99 7.63
C ALA A 93 -9.31 5.77 8.03
N GLN A 94 -9.54 5.43 9.30
CA GLN A 94 -10.89 5.30 9.83
C GLN A 94 -11.50 6.71 9.87
N GLU A 95 -12.65 6.89 9.23
CA GLU A 95 -13.51 8.07 9.35
C GLU A 95 -14.15 8.15 10.74
#